data_AF-A0A257IVM5-F1
#
_entry.id   AF-A0A257IVM5-F1
#
_cell.length_a   1.000
_cell.length_b   1.000
_cell.length_c   1.000
_cell.angle_alpha   90.00
_cell.angle_beta   90.00
_cell.angle_gamma   90.00
#
_symmetry.space_group_name_H-M   'P 1'
#
loop_
_entity.id
_entity.type
_entity.pdbx_description
1 polymer ?
#
loop_
_entity_poly.entity_id
_entity_poly.type
_entity_poly.pdbx_seq_one_letter_code
_entity_poly.pdbx_strand_id
1 'polypeptide(L)'
;MTDKLLEAGLALSGVILVSCAMDLQTLVFTAKNDLPYALFLPAFAATAQYHGSLKGALGASAEAARSAAEAFVQSDYLAALHAGARLTPAARGRIARRLAELTGIAADVWLENNLRISDFKFFVEALRPRGLVVGRLESRATAPMGATRERSLAFDPGMDGIVQPYIAAALAHFTSLGLPTDLRYEVMSGDAHKAWNWQRGGATDSGDPAGFTTTSDDLARAMRRNPHMKVLVASGRYDLGTPY
;
A
#
# COMPACT_ATOMS: atom_id res chain seq x y z
N MET A 1 3.67 23.57 3.24
CA MET A 1 3.62 24.10 1.86
C MET A 1 2.58 25.20 1.72
N THR A 2 1.34 24.99 2.16
CA THR A 2 0.27 26.01 2.12
C THR A 2 0.68 27.34 2.75
N ASP A 3 1.26 27.33 3.96
CA ASP A 3 1.66 28.58 4.62
C ASP A 3 2.74 29.34 3.80
N LYS A 4 3.74 28.63 3.27
CA LYS A 4 4.77 29.22 2.39
C LYS A 4 4.18 29.83 1.11
N LEU A 5 3.19 29.17 0.51
CA LEU A 5 2.50 29.70 -0.67
C LEU A 5 1.70 30.95 -0.33
N LEU A 6 0.99 30.95 0.80
CA LEU A 6 0.23 32.10 1.28
C LEU A 6 1.15 33.30 1.60
N GLU A 7 2.30 33.05 2.24
CA GLU A 7 3.33 34.07 2.48
C GLU A 7 3.87 34.68 1.17
N ALA A 8 3.96 33.86 0.11
CA ALA A 8 4.32 34.31 -1.23
C ALA A 8 3.15 34.95 -2.01
N GLY A 9 1.99 35.17 -1.38
CA GLY A 9 0.80 35.75 -2.02
C GLY A 9 0.02 34.79 -2.92
N LEU A 10 0.31 33.49 -2.85
CA LEU A 10 -0.33 32.45 -3.66
C LEU A 10 -1.36 31.68 -2.83
N ALA A 11 -2.64 31.82 -3.19
CA ALA A 11 -3.72 31.05 -2.58
C ALA A 11 -3.77 29.63 -3.15
N LEU A 12 -3.67 28.62 -2.28
CA LEU A 12 -3.80 27.21 -2.68
C LEU A 12 -5.28 26.86 -2.90
N SER A 13 -5.69 26.62 -4.15
CA SER A 13 -7.08 26.26 -4.51
C SER A 13 -7.39 24.76 -4.39
N GLY A 14 -6.38 23.91 -4.37
CA GLY A 14 -6.59 22.47 -4.23
C GLY A 14 -5.31 21.66 -4.24
N VAL A 15 -5.45 20.38 -3.91
CA VAL A 15 -4.38 19.38 -3.96
C VAL A 15 -4.90 18.11 -4.61
N ILE A 16 -4.05 17.51 -5.44
CA ILE A 16 -4.26 16.17 -5.99
C ILE A 16 -3.30 15.23 -5.27
N LEU A 17 -3.86 14.26 -4.56
CA LEU A 17 -3.13 13.25 -3.81
C LEU A 17 -3.12 11.96 -4.64
N VAL A 18 -1.97 11.59 -5.18
CA VAL A 18 -1.77 10.35 -5.93
C VAL A 18 -1.01 9.38 -5.03
N SER A 19 -1.52 8.16 -4.87
CA SER A 19 -0.95 7.13 -3.98
C SER A 19 -0.72 7.68 -2.57
N CYS A 20 -1.84 7.91 -1.87
CA CYS A 20 -1.91 8.72 -0.67
C CYS A 20 -1.24 8.05 0.55
N ALA A 21 0.05 8.34 0.78
CA ALA A 21 0.80 7.94 1.96
C ALA A 21 0.83 9.03 3.05
N MET A 22 -0.35 9.54 3.43
CA MET A 22 -0.43 10.68 4.34
C MET A 22 -0.11 10.35 5.79
N ASP A 23 -0.41 9.13 6.24
CA ASP A 23 -0.13 8.62 7.59
C ASP A 23 0.61 7.29 7.47
N LEU A 24 1.90 7.29 7.82
CA LEU A 24 2.75 6.11 7.66
C LEU A 24 2.38 4.96 8.62
N GLN A 25 1.61 5.21 9.69
CA GLN A 25 1.14 4.13 10.56
C GLN A 25 0.30 3.14 9.77
N THR A 26 -0.45 3.63 8.78
CA THR A 26 -1.34 2.81 7.96
C THR A 26 -0.59 1.91 6.97
N LEU A 27 0.71 2.14 6.75
CA LEU A 27 1.51 1.47 5.72
C LEU A 27 2.72 0.70 6.26
N VAL A 28 3.19 1.00 7.48
CA VAL A 28 4.43 0.43 8.03
C VAL A 28 4.14 -0.83 8.86
N PHE A 29 4.40 -1.98 8.27
CA PHE A 29 4.34 -3.28 8.93
C PHE A 29 5.52 -3.47 9.88
N THR A 30 5.30 -3.29 11.19
CA THR A 30 6.32 -3.48 12.23
C THR A 30 5.72 -4.14 13.47
N ALA A 31 6.59 -4.65 14.34
CA ALA A 31 6.16 -5.11 15.65
C ALA A 31 5.44 -3.96 16.38
N LYS A 32 4.32 -4.26 17.03
CA LYS A 32 3.44 -3.30 17.74
C LYS A 32 2.60 -2.38 16.85
N ASN A 33 2.61 -2.54 15.53
CA ASN A 33 1.68 -1.85 14.63
C ASN A 33 0.80 -2.85 13.88
N ASP A 34 -0.39 -3.13 14.43
CA ASP A 34 -1.34 -4.07 13.83
C ASP A 34 -2.25 -3.44 12.77
N LEU A 35 -2.31 -2.10 12.72
CA LEU A 35 -3.17 -1.34 11.82
C LEU A 35 -2.99 -1.72 10.33
N PRO A 36 -1.77 -1.79 9.75
CA PRO A 36 -1.61 -2.05 8.32
C PRO A 36 -2.11 -3.44 7.90
N TYR A 37 -2.03 -4.46 8.78
CA TYR A 37 -2.55 -5.80 8.45
C TYR A 37 -4.07 -5.79 8.21
N ALA A 38 -4.80 -4.98 8.98
CA ALA A 38 -6.23 -4.81 8.81
C ALA A 38 -6.56 -4.00 7.53
N LEU A 39 -5.84 -2.91 7.30
CA LEU A 39 -6.10 -1.98 6.19
C LEU A 39 -5.75 -2.57 4.82
N PHE A 40 -4.76 -3.46 4.74
CA PHE A 40 -4.36 -4.07 3.47
C PHE A 40 -5.22 -5.27 3.05
N LEU A 41 -5.93 -5.90 3.99
CA LEU A 41 -6.67 -7.13 3.72
C LEU A 41 -7.72 -6.99 2.59
N PRO A 42 -8.48 -5.89 2.46
CA PRO A 42 -9.39 -5.69 1.34
C PRO A 42 -8.70 -5.64 -0.03
N ALA A 43 -7.54 -4.98 -0.11
CA ALA A 43 -6.74 -4.93 -1.35
C ALA A 43 -6.12 -6.28 -1.70
N PHE A 44 -5.72 -7.07 -0.69
CA PHE A 44 -5.32 -8.45 -0.87
C PHE A 44 -6.46 -9.32 -1.41
N ALA A 45 -7.68 -9.15 -0.90
CA ALA A 45 -8.85 -9.87 -1.39
C ALA A 45 -9.20 -9.51 -2.84
N ALA A 46 -9.15 -8.21 -3.20
CA ALA A 46 -9.32 -7.77 -4.59
C ALA A 46 -8.29 -8.41 -5.53
N THR A 47 -7.03 -8.44 -5.10
CA THR A 47 -5.93 -9.06 -5.85
C THR A 47 -6.15 -10.56 -6.03
N ALA A 48 -6.50 -11.27 -4.95
CA ALA A 48 -6.78 -12.69 -4.99
C ALA A 48 -7.98 -13.02 -5.91
N GLN A 49 -9.02 -12.19 -5.89
CA GLN A 49 -10.17 -12.32 -6.78
C GLN A 49 -9.77 -12.13 -8.24
N TYR A 50 -9.02 -11.08 -8.55
CA TYR A 50 -8.56 -10.80 -9.92
C TYR A 50 -7.79 -11.98 -10.52
N HIS A 51 -6.94 -12.61 -9.70
CA HIS A 51 -6.15 -13.77 -10.12
C HIS A 51 -6.91 -15.10 -10.08
N GLY A 52 -8.23 -15.10 -9.80
CA GLY A 52 -9.03 -16.32 -9.76
C GLY A 52 -8.72 -17.26 -8.58
N SER A 53 -8.14 -16.74 -7.50
CA SER A 53 -7.84 -17.52 -6.30
C SER A 53 -9.05 -17.73 -5.38
N LEU A 54 -10.14 -16.98 -5.59
CA LEU A 54 -11.34 -17.02 -4.74
C LEU A 54 -12.50 -17.77 -5.43
N LYS A 55 -13.37 -18.39 -4.63
CA LYS A 55 -14.50 -19.20 -5.11
C LYS A 55 -15.84 -18.62 -4.66
N GLY A 56 -16.93 -19.03 -5.33
CA GLY A 56 -18.29 -18.66 -4.94
C GLY A 56 -18.54 -17.15 -4.97
N ALA A 57 -19.29 -16.62 -4.01
CA ALA A 57 -19.63 -15.20 -3.93
C ALA A 57 -18.40 -14.27 -3.83
N LEU A 58 -17.31 -14.72 -3.20
CA LEU A 58 -16.06 -13.95 -3.11
C LEU A 58 -15.36 -13.81 -4.46
N GLY A 59 -15.52 -14.80 -5.35
CA GLY A 59 -14.95 -14.78 -6.69
C GLY A 59 -15.75 -13.93 -7.69
N ALA A 60 -16.97 -13.51 -7.34
CA ALA A 60 -17.91 -12.89 -8.28
C ALA A 60 -17.44 -11.53 -8.82
N SER A 61 -16.80 -10.71 -7.98
CA SER A 61 -16.22 -9.43 -8.39
C SER A 61 -15.20 -8.94 -7.37
N ALA A 62 -14.30 -8.05 -7.78
CA ALA A 62 -13.36 -7.40 -6.88
C ALA A 62 -14.08 -6.63 -5.75
N GLU A 63 -15.25 -6.05 -6.05
CA GLU A 63 -16.09 -5.38 -5.06
C GLU A 63 -16.60 -6.36 -4.00
N ALA A 64 -17.12 -7.50 -4.41
CA ALA A 64 -17.61 -8.52 -3.49
C ALA A 64 -16.50 -9.05 -2.56
N ALA A 65 -15.29 -9.27 -3.10
CA ALA A 65 -14.14 -9.69 -2.32
C ALA A 65 -13.72 -8.63 -1.29
N ARG A 66 -13.62 -7.36 -1.72
CA ARG A 66 -13.30 -6.21 -0.86
C ARG A 66 -14.30 -6.04 0.27
N SER A 67 -15.59 -5.95 -0.05
CA SER A 67 -16.63 -5.74 0.97
C SER A 67 -16.68 -6.89 1.98
N ALA A 68 -16.45 -8.13 1.54
CA ALA A 68 -16.37 -9.28 2.45
C ALA A 68 -15.14 -9.23 3.37
N ALA A 69 -14.01 -8.73 2.87
CA ALA A 69 -12.81 -8.52 3.66
C ALA A 69 -12.98 -7.35 4.65
N GLU A 70 -13.54 -6.22 4.22
CA GLU A 70 -13.85 -5.07 5.08
C GLU A 70 -14.80 -5.45 6.22
N ALA A 71 -15.87 -6.19 5.92
CA ALA A 71 -16.79 -6.69 6.94
C ALA A 71 -16.06 -7.59 7.95
N PHE A 72 -15.20 -8.50 7.49
CA PHE A 72 -14.42 -9.38 8.37
C PHE A 72 -13.37 -8.62 9.20
N VAL A 73 -12.76 -7.58 8.63
CA VAL A 73 -11.84 -6.69 9.36
C VAL A 73 -12.54 -6.07 10.56
N GLN A 74 -13.73 -5.51 10.33
CA GLN A 74 -14.52 -4.83 11.35
C GLN A 74 -15.08 -5.79 12.40
N SER A 75 -15.55 -6.97 12.00
CA SER A 75 -16.22 -7.90 12.91
C SER A 75 -15.25 -8.72 13.76
N ASP A 76 -14.20 -9.29 13.15
CA ASP A 76 -13.44 -10.39 13.76
C ASP A 76 -11.93 -10.14 13.75
N TYR A 77 -11.37 -9.63 12.66
CA TYR A 77 -9.92 -9.65 12.49
C TYR A 77 -9.21 -8.68 13.42
N LEU A 78 -9.72 -7.45 13.59
CA LEU A 78 -9.17 -6.50 14.56
C LEU A 78 -9.23 -7.04 15.99
N ALA A 79 -10.35 -7.66 16.37
CA ALA A 79 -10.52 -8.30 17.68
C ALA A 79 -9.51 -9.46 17.86
N ALA A 80 -9.28 -10.25 16.82
CA ALA A 80 -8.31 -11.34 16.83
C ALA A 80 -6.86 -10.83 16.96
N LEU A 81 -6.49 -9.79 16.22
CA LEU A 81 -5.17 -9.16 16.31
C LEU A 81 -4.94 -8.61 17.73
N HIS A 82 -5.93 -7.91 18.29
CA HIS A 82 -5.89 -7.38 19.66
C HIS A 82 -5.84 -8.46 20.75
N ALA A 83 -6.56 -9.58 20.57
CA ALA A 83 -6.51 -10.72 21.47
C ALA A 83 -5.12 -11.38 21.47
N GLY A 84 -4.47 -11.44 20.30
CA GLY A 84 -3.11 -11.95 20.15
C GLY A 84 -2.97 -13.37 20.72
N ALA A 85 -2.01 -13.55 21.63
CA ALA A 85 -1.75 -14.85 22.27
C ALA A 85 -2.90 -15.37 23.15
N ARG A 86 -3.89 -14.53 23.48
CA ARG A 86 -5.08 -14.95 24.25
C ARG A 86 -6.11 -15.71 23.41
N LEU A 87 -5.94 -15.78 22.08
CA LEU A 87 -6.82 -16.57 21.22
C LEU A 87 -6.72 -18.06 21.55
N THR A 88 -7.87 -18.71 21.73
CA THR A 88 -7.91 -20.17 21.83
C THR A 88 -7.48 -20.80 20.50
N PRO A 89 -6.93 -22.03 20.49
CA PRO A 89 -6.57 -22.72 19.25
C PRO A 89 -7.72 -22.81 18.24
N ALA A 90 -8.94 -23.04 18.72
CA ALA A 90 -10.14 -23.07 17.90
C ALA A 90 -10.46 -21.72 17.27
N ALA A 91 -10.37 -20.62 18.03
CA ALA A 91 -10.57 -19.27 17.51
C ALA A 91 -9.50 -18.88 16.49
N ARG A 92 -8.22 -19.13 16.81
CA ARG A 92 -7.09 -18.90 15.90
C ARG A 92 -7.26 -19.65 14.57
N GLY A 93 -7.69 -20.90 14.63
CA GLY A 93 -7.97 -21.71 13.43
C GLY A 93 -9.14 -21.17 12.59
N ARG A 94 -10.20 -20.63 13.22
CA ARG A 94 -11.30 -19.98 12.48
C ARG A 94 -10.82 -18.73 11.74
N ILE A 95 -10.05 -17.87 12.40
CA ILE A 95 -9.51 -16.65 11.79
C ILE A 95 -8.60 -17.00 10.61
N ALA A 96 -7.68 -17.97 10.78
CA ALA A 96 -6.79 -18.42 9.70
C ALA A 96 -7.55 -18.96 8.49
N ARG A 97 -8.62 -19.75 8.69
CA ARG A 97 -9.46 -20.25 7.59
C ARG A 97 -10.16 -19.12 6.87
N ARG A 98 -10.70 -18.14 7.60
CA ARG A 98 -11.38 -17.00 6.97
C ARG A 98 -10.41 -16.12 6.18
N LEU A 99 -9.21 -15.89 6.71
CA LEU A 99 -8.14 -15.21 5.97
C LEU A 99 -7.76 -15.98 4.69
N ALA A 100 -7.70 -17.31 4.75
CA ALA A 100 -7.44 -18.14 3.58
C ALA A 100 -8.54 -18.05 2.52
N GLU A 101 -9.81 -18.06 2.93
CA GLU A 101 -10.95 -17.87 2.03
C GLU A 101 -10.93 -16.51 1.33
N LEU A 102 -10.48 -15.46 2.02
CA LEU A 102 -10.46 -14.09 1.49
C LEU A 102 -9.25 -13.80 0.61
N THR A 103 -8.15 -14.53 0.77
CA THR A 103 -6.86 -14.22 0.10
C THR A 103 -6.36 -15.32 -0.82
N GLY A 104 -6.93 -16.52 -0.75
CA GLY A 104 -6.42 -17.70 -1.46
C GLY A 104 -5.10 -18.24 -0.92
N ILE A 105 -4.50 -17.62 0.10
CA ILE A 105 -3.30 -18.08 0.80
C ILE A 105 -3.70 -19.16 1.79
N ALA A 106 -2.99 -20.28 1.82
CA ALA A 106 -3.33 -21.39 2.70
C ALA A 106 -3.31 -21.00 4.20
N ALA A 107 -4.21 -21.61 4.98
CA ALA A 107 -4.43 -21.25 6.38
C ALA A 107 -3.21 -21.55 7.28
N ASP A 108 -2.42 -22.56 6.93
CA ASP A 108 -1.14 -22.87 7.57
C ASP A 108 -0.15 -21.71 7.46
N VAL A 109 -0.03 -21.06 6.29
CA VAL A 109 0.81 -19.88 6.10
C VAL A 109 0.35 -18.74 7.02
N TRP A 110 -0.96 -18.53 7.17
CA TRP A 110 -1.48 -17.55 8.14
C TRP A 110 -1.13 -17.92 9.58
N LEU A 111 -1.22 -19.20 9.95
CA LEU A 111 -0.90 -19.67 11.29
C LEU A 111 0.59 -19.51 11.61
N GLU A 112 1.48 -19.86 10.68
CA GLU A 112 2.94 -19.66 10.75
C GLU A 112 3.29 -18.19 10.99
N ASN A 113 2.50 -17.28 10.42
CA ASN A 113 2.71 -15.84 10.50
C ASN A 113 1.90 -15.19 11.63
N ASN A 114 1.40 -15.96 12.60
CA ASN A 114 0.60 -15.44 13.72
C ASN A 114 -0.54 -14.52 13.27
N LEU A 115 -1.22 -14.93 12.18
CA LEU A 115 -2.33 -14.23 11.53
C LEU A 115 -1.93 -12.86 10.94
N ARG A 116 -0.65 -12.60 10.69
CA ARG A 116 -0.09 -11.32 10.22
C ARG A 116 0.81 -11.52 9.00
N ILE A 117 0.23 -11.40 7.80
CA ILE A 117 1.00 -11.38 6.54
C ILE A 117 1.20 -9.92 6.14
N SER A 118 2.46 -9.49 6.02
CA SER A 118 2.81 -8.17 5.48
C SER A 118 2.62 -8.10 3.97
N ASP A 119 2.59 -6.89 3.42
CA ASP A 119 2.62 -6.59 1.99
C ASP A 119 3.68 -7.38 1.22
N PHE A 120 4.96 -7.28 1.59
CA PHE A 120 6.05 -8.01 0.93
C PHE A 120 5.87 -9.52 0.95
N LYS A 121 5.32 -10.06 2.04
CA LYS A 121 5.02 -11.49 2.12
C LYS A 121 3.82 -11.85 1.25
N PHE A 122 2.79 -11.01 1.19
CA PHE A 122 1.67 -11.22 0.30
C PHE A 122 2.11 -11.26 -1.16
N PHE A 123 3.02 -10.37 -1.59
CA PHE A 123 3.48 -10.30 -2.97
C PHE A 123 4.07 -11.61 -3.49
N VAL A 124 4.71 -12.39 -2.61
CA VAL A 124 5.32 -13.67 -2.94
C VAL A 124 4.41 -14.86 -2.66
N GLU A 125 3.51 -14.79 -1.67
CA GLU A 125 2.63 -15.91 -1.30
C GLU A 125 1.36 -16.00 -2.15
N ALA A 126 0.83 -14.87 -2.62
CA ALA A 126 -0.49 -14.80 -3.27
C ALA A 126 -0.64 -15.77 -4.46
N LEU A 127 0.42 -15.94 -5.24
CA LEU A 127 0.46 -16.81 -6.42
C LEU A 127 1.54 -17.89 -6.34
N ARG A 128 2.06 -18.18 -5.16
CA ARG A 128 3.14 -19.16 -4.95
C ARG A 128 2.85 -20.55 -5.54
N PRO A 129 1.62 -21.11 -5.44
CA PRO A 129 1.31 -22.41 -6.08
C PRO A 129 1.45 -22.41 -7.60
N ARG A 130 1.42 -21.24 -8.24
CA ARG A 130 1.60 -21.04 -9.68
C ARG A 130 3.04 -20.67 -10.05
N GLY A 131 3.95 -20.57 -9.08
CA GLY A 131 5.32 -20.13 -9.33
C GLY A 131 5.43 -18.66 -9.76
N LEU A 132 4.49 -17.80 -9.32
CA LEU A 132 4.44 -16.38 -9.68
C LEU A 132 4.47 -15.48 -8.45
N VAL A 133 4.92 -14.24 -8.66
CA VAL A 133 4.76 -13.11 -7.72
C VAL A 133 3.81 -12.07 -8.31
N VAL A 134 3.22 -11.22 -7.46
CA VAL A 134 2.41 -10.06 -7.88
C VAL A 134 3.17 -8.75 -7.68
N GLY A 135 2.81 -7.72 -8.46
CA GLY A 135 3.38 -6.39 -8.33
C GLY A 135 2.95 -5.64 -7.07
N ARG A 136 3.80 -4.73 -6.59
CA ARG A 136 3.50 -3.86 -5.43
C ARG A 136 2.59 -2.71 -5.85
N LEU A 137 2.93 -1.97 -6.91
CA LEU A 137 2.13 -0.81 -7.35
C LEU A 137 0.98 -1.19 -8.30
N GLU A 138 1.06 -2.37 -8.90
CA GLU A 138 0.01 -2.92 -9.77
C GLU A 138 -0.04 -4.45 -9.59
N SER A 139 -0.90 -4.90 -8.68
CA SER A 139 -0.95 -6.31 -8.27
C SER A 139 -1.55 -7.24 -9.31
N ARG A 140 -2.14 -6.71 -10.39
CA ARG A 140 -2.57 -7.51 -11.55
C ARG A 140 -1.39 -7.96 -12.39
N ALA A 141 -0.29 -7.21 -12.38
CA ALA A 141 0.95 -7.60 -13.03
C ALA A 141 1.60 -8.75 -12.25
N THR A 142 2.17 -9.70 -12.98
CA THR A 142 2.84 -10.87 -12.39
C THR A 142 4.17 -11.12 -13.06
N ALA A 143 5.04 -11.83 -12.36
CA ALA A 143 6.29 -12.33 -12.91
C ALA A 143 6.61 -13.73 -12.37
N PRO A 144 7.44 -14.51 -13.08
CA PRO A 144 8.00 -15.74 -12.55
C PRO A 144 8.69 -15.50 -11.21
N MET A 145 8.39 -16.35 -10.24
CA MET A 145 9.08 -16.37 -8.96
C MET A 145 10.48 -16.97 -9.16
N GLY A 146 11.49 -16.34 -8.57
CA GLY A 146 12.85 -16.89 -8.55
C GLY A 146 12.90 -18.24 -7.82
N ALA A 147 13.81 -19.13 -8.23
CA ALA A 147 14.04 -20.41 -7.58
C ALA A 147 14.83 -20.25 -6.26
N THR A 148 14.29 -19.49 -5.31
CA THR A 148 14.92 -19.23 -4.01
C THR A 148 14.01 -19.65 -2.87
N ARG A 149 14.62 -19.92 -1.71
CA ARG A 149 13.87 -20.10 -0.45
C ARG A 149 13.45 -18.76 0.17
N GLU A 150 13.98 -17.66 -0.37
CA GLU A 150 13.77 -16.31 0.15
C GLU A 150 12.37 -15.82 -0.23
N ARG A 151 11.71 -15.18 0.74
CA ARG A 151 10.37 -14.59 0.56
C ARG A 151 10.51 -13.10 0.23
N SER A 152 11.24 -12.79 -0.84
CA SER A 152 11.50 -11.42 -1.28
C SER A 152 11.22 -11.25 -2.78
N LEU A 153 10.74 -10.07 -3.15
CA LEU A 153 10.66 -9.65 -4.54
C LEU A 153 12.05 -9.26 -5.02
N ALA A 154 12.53 -9.89 -6.09
CA ALA A 154 13.76 -9.46 -6.78
C ALA A 154 13.53 -8.17 -7.59
N PHE A 155 12.32 -8.01 -8.14
CA PHE A 155 11.84 -6.85 -8.87
C PHE A 155 10.32 -6.75 -8.73
N ASP A 156 9.73 -5.59 -9.08
CA ASP A 156 8.28 -5.38 -9.06
C ASP A 156 7.75 -5.43 -10.51
N PRO A 157 6.99 -6.49 -10.90
CA PRO A 157 6.45 -6.60 -12.26
C PRO A 157 5.49 -5.47 -12.64
N GLY A 158 4.82 -4.85 -11.65
CA GLY A 158 3.97 -3.69 -11.88
C GLY A 158 4.79 -2.47 -12.30
N MET A 159 5.92 -2.24 -11.63
CA MET A 159 6.84 -1.15 -11.95
C MET A 159 7.59 -1.37 -13.26
N ASP A 160 8.15 -2.55 -13.47
CA ASP A 160 8.92 -2.85 -14.69
C ASP A 160 8.05 -2.73 -15.95
N GLY A 161 6.76 -3.03 -15.84
CA GLY A 161 5.79 -2.87 -16.92
C GLY A 161 5.48 -1.41 -17.28
N ILE A 162 5.68 -0.45 -16.37
CA ILE A 162 5.30 0.96 -16.58
C ILE A 162 6.49 1.90 -16.71
N VAL A 163 7.60 1.65 -16.02
CA VAL A 163 8.72 2.61 -15.94
C VAL A 163 9.30 2.94 -17.33
N GLN A 164 9.59 1.92 -18.16
CA GLN A 164 10.24 2.14 -19.45
C GLN A 164 9.35 2.90 -20.45
N PRO A 165 8.05 2.55 -20.62
CA PRO A 165 7.14 3.37 -21.43
C PRO A 165 7.04 4.82 -20.98
N TYR A 166 7.01 5.09 -19.66
CA TYR A 166 6.94 6.46 -19.14
C TYR A 166 8.22 7.25 -19.41
N ILE A 167 9.40 6.64 -19.28
CA ILE A 167 10.67 7.28 -19.65
C ILE A 167 10.66 7.67 -21.13
N ALA A 168 10.30 6.73 -22.01
CA ALA A 168 10.27 6.98 -23.45
C ALA A 168 9.28 8.11 -23.80
N ALA A 169 8.09 8.12 -23.19
CA ALA A 169 7.10 9.17 -23.39
C ALA A 169 7.59 10.54 -22.90
N ALA A 170 8.23 10.61 -21.73
CA ALA A 170 8.77 11.85 -21.19
C ALA A 170 9.88 12.42 -22.09
N LEU A 171 10.81 11.60 -22.54
CA LEU A 171 11.90 12.02 -23.44
C LEU A 171 11.37 12.47 -24.81
N ALA A 172 10.38 11.76 -25.36
CA ALA A 172 9.70 12.18 -26.59
C ALA A 172 8.97 13.51 -26.42
N HIS A 173 8.32 13.73 -25.27
CA HIS A 173 7.65 15.00 -24.95
C HIS A 173 8.65 16.15 -24.82
N PHE A 174 9.77 15.97 -24.13
CA PHE A 174 10.81 17.02 -24.06
C PHE A 174 11.38 17.35 -25.43
N THR A 175 11.59 16.33 -26.27
CA THR A 175 12.01 16.53 -27.66
C THR A 175 10.99 17.36 -28.43
N SER A 176 9.69 17.10 -28.29
CA SER A 176 8.65 17.86 -28.99
C SER A 176 8.51 19.30 -28.50
N LEU A 177 8.95 19.60 -27.28
CA LEU A 177 9.06 20.95 -26.73
C LEU A 177 10.35 21.67 -27.17
N GLY A 178 11.22 21.05 -27.97
CA GLY A 178 12.52 21.60 -28.35
C GLY A 178 13.55 21.56 -27.21
N LEU A 179 13.36 20.67 -26.24
CA LEU A 179 14.24 20.47 -25.08
C LEU A 179 14.85 19.05 -25.10
N PRO A 180 15.58 18.65 -26.15
CA PRO A 180 16.26 17.36 -26.12
C PRO A 180 17.26 17.32 -24.94
N THR A 181 17.41 16.16 -24.33
CA THR A 181 18.30 15.98 -23.18
C THR A 181 19.07 14.68 -23.30
N ASP A 182 20.37 14.75 -23.04
CA ASP A 182 21.25 13.59 -22.91
C ASP A 182 21.33 13.11 -21.45
N LEU A 183 20.63 13.78 -20.53
CA LEU A 183 20.56 13.39 -19.14
C LEU A 183 19.70 12.14 -18.98
N ARG A 184 20.15 11.23 -18.11
CA ARG A 184 19.34 10.10 -17.68
C ARG A 184 18.10 10.60 -16.95
N TYR A 185 16.92 10.21 -17.42
CA TYR A 185 15.66 10.45 -16.71
C TYR A 185 15.53 9.49 -15.53
N GLU A 186 15.52 10.02 -14.30
CA GLU A 186 15.30 9.23 -13.09
C GLU A 186 13.83 9.24 -12.69
N VAL A 187 13.10 8.16 -13.02
CA VAL A 187 11.69 7.98 -12.57
C VAL A 187 11.61 7.87 -11.05
N MET A 188 12.60 7.22 -10.43
CA MET A 188 12.76 7.14 -8.99
C MET A 188 14.24 7.30 -8.66
N SER A 189 14.56 8.32 -7.87
CA SER A 189 15.93 8.56 -7.42
C SER A 189 16.19 7.85 -6.10
N GLY A 190 17.05 6.84 -6.12
CA GLY A 190 17.45 6.10 -4.92
C GLY A 190 18.22 6.98 -3.93
N ASP A 191 18.98 7.96 -4.42
CA ASP A 191 19.73 8.86 -3.55
C ASP A 191 18.81 9.90 -2.89
N ALA A 192 17.81 10.42 -3.61
CA ALA A 192 16.77 11.23 -3.00
C ALA A 192 15.99 10.44 -1.93
N HIS A 193 15.70 9.16 -2.18
CA HIS A 193 15.04 8.31 -1.20
C HIS A 193 15.88 8.11 0.08
N LYS A 194 17.19 7.84 -0.05
CA LYS A 194 18.10 7.70 1.10
C LYS A 194 18.26 9.00 1.89
N ALA A 195 18.27 10.13 1.19
CA ALA A 195 18.39 11.46 1.79
C ALA A 195 17.07 11.98 2.36
N TRP A 196 15.96 11.26 2.18
CA TRP A 196 14.65 11.72 2.60
C TRP A 196 14.54 11.77 4.12
N ASN A 197 14.20 12.95 4.64
CA ASN A 197 13.93 13.11 6.06
C ASN A 197 12.49 12.71 6.38
N TRP A 198 12.33 11.55 7.02
CA TRP A 198 11.03 11.07 7.48
C TRP A 198 10.58 11.72 8.78
N GLN A 199 11.43 12.48 9.48
CA GLN A 199 11.05 13.16 10.71
C GLN A 199 10.30 14.47 10.43
N ARG A 200 9.25 14.72 11.20
CA ARG A 200 8.40 15.90 11.09
C ARG A 200 8.26 16.54 12.48
N GLY A 201 8.80 17.75 12.63
CA GLY A 201 8.95 18.45 13.92
C GLY A 201 10.42 18.52 14.36
N GLY A 202 10.85 19.66 14.90
CA GLY A 202 12.17 19.79 15.52
C GLY A 202 12.25 18.97 16.81
N ALA A 203 13.46 18.66 17.28
CA ALA A 203 13.73 17.89 18.51
C ALA A 203 13.27 18.57 19.82
N THR A 204 12.33 19.51 19.77
CA THR A 204 11.85 20.29 20.90
C THR A 204 10.33 20.34 20.84
N ASP A 205 9.72 19.93 21.94
CA ASP A 205 8.28 19.80 22.23
C ASP A 205 7.76 18.36 22.11
N SER A 206 8.21 17.52 23.05
CA SER A 206 7.58 16.24 23.44
C SER A 206 7.38 15.19 22.33
N GLY A 207 8.22 15.21 21.29
CA GLY A 207 8.13 14.31 20.15
C GLY A 207 8.70 12.94 20.43
N ASP A 208 7.85 11.93 20.47
CA ASP A 208 8.24 10.52 20.45
C ASP A 208 9.06 10.23 19.16
N PRO A 209 10.35 9.85 19.25
CA PRO A 209 11.13 9.42 18.09
C PRO A 209 10.58 8.13 17.45
N ALA A 210 9.61 7.45 18.10
CA ALA A 210 8.98 6.21 17.66
C ALA A 210 7.62 6.40 16.97
N GLY A 211 7.18 7.64 16.73
CA GLY A 211 5.93 7.93 16.04
C GLY A 211 5.98 7.69 14.53
N PHE A 212 4.83 7.45 13.91
CA PHE A 212 4.68 7.41 12.46
C PHE A 212 4.43 8.81 11.91
N THR A 213 5.13 9.18 10.83
CA THR A 213 4.99 10.50 10.21
C THR A 213 3.61 10.65 9.59
N THR A 214 2.94 11.76 9.91
CA THR A 214 1.65 12.10 9.34
C THR A 214 1.58 13.52 8.81
N THR A 215 0.89 13.68 7.67
CA THR A 215 0.61 14.96 7.01
C THR A 215 -0.87 15.33 7.07
N SER A 216 -1.69 14.48 7.70
CA SER A 216 -3.14 14.65 7.80
C SER A 216 -3.53 15.96 8.49
N ASP A 217 -2.84 16.34 9.56
CA ASP A 217 -3.13 17.58 10.29
C ASP A 217 -2.81 18.84 9.48
N ASP A 218 -1.79 18.79 8.63
CA ASP A 218 -1.47 19.89 7.71
C ASP A 218 -2.58 20.11 6.70
N LEU A 219 -3.06 19.03 6.09
CA LEU A 219 -4.15 19.11 5.13
C LEU A 219 -5.42 19.59 5.81
N ALA A 220 -5.75 19.04 6.99
CA ALA A 220 -6.92 19.45 7.75
C ALA A 220 -6.86 20.93 8.12
N ARG A 221 -5.70 21.43 8.55
CA ARG A 221 -5.48 22.86 8.80
C ARG A 221 -5.62 23.70 7.53
N ALA A 222 -5.04 23.27 6.41
CA ALA A 222 -5.15 23.97 5.13
C ALA A 222 -6.62 24.08 4.66
N MET A 223 -7.40 22.99 4.79
CA MET A 223 -8.83 22.98 4.47
C MET A 223 -9.64 23.89 5.40
N ARG A 224 -9.32 23.96 6.70
CA ARG A 224 -9.97 24.90 7.62
C ARG A 224 -9.66 26.37 7.27
N ARG A 225 -8.44 26.66 6.82
CA ARG A 225 -8.02 28.02 6.41
C ARG A 225 -8.62 28.44 5.07
N ASN A 226 -8.83 27.49 4.16
CA ASN A 226 -9.48 27.73 2.87
C ASN A 226 -10.62 26.72 2.66
N PRO A 227 -11.85 27.04 3.10
CA PRO A 227 -13.01 26.17 2.92
C PRO A 227 -13.39 25.88 1.45
N HIS A 228 -12.87 26.66 0.49
CA HIS A 228 -13.06 26.42 -0.94
C HIS A 228 -12.00 25.50 -1.55
N MET A 229 -10.98 25.11 -0.77
CA MET A 229 -9.93 24.22 -1.25
C MET A 229 -10.50 22.85 -1.59
N LYS A 230 -10.21 22.36 -2.80
CA LYS A 230 -10.65 21.03 -3.24
C LYS A 230 -9.53 20.01 -3.06
N VAL A 231 -9.93 18.79 -2.68
CA VAL A 231 -9.01 17.64 -2.58
C VAL A 231 -9.49 16.58 -3.55
N LEU A 232 -8.60 16.11 -4.42
CA LEU A 232 -8.79 14.91 -5.22
C LEU A 232 -7.85 13.83 -4.68
N VAL A 233 -8.40 12.66 -4.34
CA VAL A 233 -7.61 11.49 -3.97
C VAL A 233 -7.68 10.47 -5.10
N ALA A 234 -6.52 10.14 -5.67
CA ALA A 234 -6.36 9.16 -6.73
C ALA A 234 -5.59 7.95 -6.17
N SER A 235 -6.34 6.92 -5.79
CA SER A 235 -5.82 5.64 -5.29
C SER A 235 -6.17 4.50 -6.25
N GLY A 236 -5.22 3.56 -6.42
CA GLY A 236 -5.42 2.39 -7.25
C GLY A 236 -6.13 1.26 -6.48
N ARG A 237 -7.12 0.60 -7.09
CA ARG A 237 -7.76 -0.60 -6.49
C ARG A 237 -6.82 -1.79 -6.33
N TYR A 238 -5.75 -1.82 -7.14
CA TYR A 238 -4.72 -2.85 -7.18
C TYR A 238 -3.32 -2.29 -6.83
N ASP A 239 -3.28 -1.08 -6.25
CA ASP A 239 -2.07 -0.51 -5.66
C ASP A 239 -1.93 -1.07 -4.24
N LEU A 240 -0.91 -1.89 -4.02
CA LEU A 240 -0.56 -2.44 -2.70
C LEU A 240 0.60 -1.68 -2.06
N GLY A 241 1.07 -0.58 -2.66
CA GLY A 241 1.98 0.36 -2.02
C GLY A 241 1.23 1.35 -1.12
N THR A 242 0.08 1.83 -1.60
CA THR A 242 -0.88 2.64 -0.83
C THR A 242 -2.29 2.17 -1.13
N PRO A 243 -2.79 1.12 -0.45
CA PRO A 243 -4.13 0.60 -0.70
C PRO A 243 -5.21 1.67 -0.43
N TYR A 244 -6.35 1.48 -1.09
CA TYR A 244 -7.45 2.47 -1.19
C TYR A 244 -8.16 2.77 0.13
#